data_AF-A0A2K2DVC9-F1
#
_entry.id   AF-A0A2K2DVC9-F1
#
_cell.length_a   1.000
_cell.length_b   1.000
_cell.length_c   1.000
_cell.angle_alpha   90.00
_cell.angle_beta   90.00
_cell.angle_gamma   90.00
#
_symmetry.space_group_name_H-M   'P 1'
#
loop_
_entity.id
_entity.type
_entity.pdbx_description
1 polymer ?
#
loop_
_entity_poly.entity_id
_entity_poly.type
_entity_poly.pdbx_seq_one_letter_code
_entity_poly.pdbx_strand_id
1 'polypeptide(L)'
;MSSCTNDCPSSTFDHVINSDGALEFPLFHRDHPCILNHLNHPRSSGFSAKKDLPIDLIQDDQINNFLFLMPIKLGTPPVRNLVAVDTGSTLSFVQCEPCLSCHDQGRAGQIFALNKSESLGYVGCSEESCRTVQSALRLQSKACLYSMTFGGASTYSVGKLVTDRLAIGQNNSGYTVPNFLFGCSLDTEYHQHEAGVFGFGAESFSFFEQLAPLVGYKAFSYCWPSDKRQDTCPLGSTTVLALLLTPPCSRRTDDQCMH
;
A
#
# COMPACT_ATOMS: atom_id res chain seq x y z
N MET A 1 31.48 -0.15 -0.33
CA MET A 1 30.11 -0.66 -0.10
C MET A 1 29.65 -0.15 1.26
N SER A 2 28.62 0.69 1.31
CA SER A 2 27.95 1.06 2.55
C SER A 2 27.09 -0.12 3.03
N SER A 3 27.15 -0.44 4.32
CA SER A 3 26.25 -1.44 4.91
C SER A 3 24.87 -0.82 5.07
N CYS A 4 23.83 -1.44 4.53
CA CYS A 4 22.45 -1.03 4.79
C CYS A 4 22.12 -1.27 6.27
N THR A 5 21.92 -0.20 7.03
CA THR A 5 21.48 -0.23 8.42
C THR A 5 19.97 -0.49 8.50
N ASN A 6 19.52 -1.13 9.58
CA ASN A 6 18.07 -1.21 9.83
C ASN A 6 17.47 0.15 10.26
N ASP A 7 18.30 1.07 10.73
CA ASP A 7 17.91 2.45 11.04
C ASP A 7 17.99 3.29 9.76
N CYS A 8 16.84 3.78 9.31
CA CYS A 8 16.69 4.59 8.10
C CYS A 8 16.06 5.96 8.44
N PRO A 9 16.45 7.06 7.77
CA PRO A 9 15.87 8.39 8.00
C PRO A 9 14.35 8.41 7.88
N SER A 10 13.65 9.22 8.67
CA SER A 10 12.19 9.33 8.58
C SER A 10 11.69 9.77 7.20
N SER A 11 12.52 10.50 6.44
CA SER A 11 12.27 10.94 5.07
C SER A 11 12.32 9.82 4.03
N THR A 12 12.90 8.66 4.34
CA THR A 12 12.86 7.47 3.46
C THR A 12 11.42 7.00 3.22
N PHE A 13 10.49 7.26 4.15
CA PHE A 13 9.08 6.88 4.07
C PHE A 13 8.16 8.05 3.67
N ASP A 14 8.70 9.13 3.12
CA ASP A 14 7.90 10.25 2.66
C ASP A 14 7.69 10.17 1.14
N HIS A 15 6.48 10.53 0.71
CA HIS A 15 6.15 10.55 -0.72
C HIS A 15 6.74 11.82 -1.34
N VAL A 16 7.16 11.74 -2.60
CA VAL A 16 7.71 12.85 -3.36
C VAL A 16 6.68 13.37 -4.35
N ILE A 17 6.65 14.68 -4.54
CA ILE A 17 5.98 15.32 -5.67
C ILE A 17 7.11 15.80 -6.58
N ASN A 18 7.21 15.27 -7.80
CA ASN A 18 8.30 15.63 -8.70
C ASN A 18 8.02 16.96 -9.44
N SER A 19 9.01 17.48 -10.18
CA SER A 19 8.89 18.75 -10.92
C SER A 19 7.75 18.80 -11.91
N ASP A 20 7.33 17.63 -12.38
CA ASP A 20 6.38 17.43 -13.46
C ASP A 20 4.97 17.12 -12.91
N GLY A 21 4.80 17.21 -11.58
CA GLY A 21 3.54 17.04 -10.86
C GLY A 21 3.16 15.59 -10.54
N ALA A 22 4.01 14.61 -10.85
CA ALA A 22 3.74 13.21 -10.52
C ALA A 22 3.85 12.95 -9.01
N LEU A 23 3.08 11.98 -8.52
CA LEU A 23 3.13 11.53 -7.12
C LEU A 23 3.94 10.24 -7.04
N GLU A 24 5.08 10.30 -6.36
CA GLU A 24 6.04 9.19 -6.23
C GLU A 24 6.00 8.62 -4.81
N PHE A 25 5.59 7.35 -4.70
CA PHE A 25 5.51 6.61 -3.45
C PHE A 25 6.68 5.62 -3.37
N PRO A 26 7.52 5.66 -2.32
CA PRO A 26 8.58 4.67 -2.16
C PRO A 26 7.97 3.31 -1.82
N LEU A 27 8.34 2.27 -2.58
CA LEU A 27 7.98 0.89 -2.28
C LEU A 27 9.17 0.19 -1.61
N PHE A 28 8.86 -0.76 -0.73
CA PHE A 28 9.87 -1.59 -0.07
C PHE A 28 9.46 -3.06 -0.11
N HIS A 29 10.39 -3.94 -0.49
CA HIS A 29 10.22 -5.37 -0.30
C HIS A 29 10.13 -5.73 1.21
N ARG A 30 9.30 -6.70 1.63
CA ARG A 30 9.10 -7.04 3.06
C ARG A 30 10.38 -7.35 3.86
N ASP A 31 11.37 -7.98 3.21
CA ASP A 31 12.68 -8.33 3.80
C ASP A 31 13.67 -7.12 3.87
N HIS A 32 13.27 -5.91 3.46
CA HIS A 32 14.16 -4.74 3.36
C HIS A 32 14.65 -4.25 4.74
N PRO A 33 15.91 -3.82 4.91
CA PRO A 33 16.43 -3.37 6.20
C PRO A 33 15.61 -2.29 6.90
N CYS A 34 15.05 -1.32 6.16
CA CYS A 34 14.19 -0.27 6.72
C CYS A 34 12.82 -0.79 7.18
N ILE A 35 12.43 -2.00 6.78
CA ILE A 35 11.11 -2.61 7.03
C ILE A 35 11.16 -3.71 8.09
N LEU A 36 12.28 -4.46 8.19
CA LEU A 36 12.46 -5.52 9.18
C LEU A 36 12.24 -5.03 10.63
N ASN A 37 12.70 -3.83 10.95
CA ASN A 37 12.48 -3.20 12.27
C ASN A 37 11.02 -2.76 12.53
N HIS A 38 10.17 -2.76 11.49
CA HIS A 38 8.77 -2.35 11.56
C HIS A 38 7.78 -3.53 11.62
N LEU A 39 8.07 -4.65 10.95
CA LEU A 39 7.13 -5.77 10.83
C LEU A 39 7.12 -6.79 11.99
N ASN A 40 7.78 -6.52 13.12
CA ASN A 40 8.02 -7.51 14.21
C ASN A 40 8.67 -8.84 13.75
N HIS A 41 9.13 -8.93 12.50
CA HIS A 41 9.34 -10.20 11.82
C HIS A 41 10.75 -10.75 12.10
N PRO A 42 10.91 -12.02 12.53
CA PRO A 42 12.22 -12.66 12.49
C PRO A 42 12.70 -12.74 11.04
N ARG A 43 13.98 -12.45 10.80
CA ARG A 43 14.59 -12.54 9.45
C ARG A 43 14.33 -13.92 8.85
N SER A 44 13.78 -13.95 7.63
CA SER A 44 13.71 -15.17 6.83
C SER A 44 15.12 -15.73 6.63
N SER A 45 15.28 -17.05 6.78
CA SER A 45 16.59 -17.71 6.66
C SER A 45 17.01 -17.71 5.18
N GLY A 46 17.80 -16.72 4.79
CA GLY A 46 18.13 -16.45 3.39
C GLY A 46 18.77 -17.64 2.69
N PHE A 47 18.07 -18.19 1.69
CA PHE A 47 18.64 -19.21 0.82
C PHE A 47 19.72 -18.62 -0.08
N SER A 48 20.77 -19.40 -0.32
CA SER A 48 21.84 -19.01 -1.24
C SER A 48 21.35 -19.14 -2.68
N ALA A 49 21.14 -18.00 -3.35
CA ALA A 49 20.85 -17.97 -4.76
C ALA A 49 22.01 -18.62 -5.54
N LYS A 50 21.72 -19.72 -6.25
CA LYS A 50 22.67 -20.27 -7.21
C LYS A 50 22.80 -19.28 -8.36
N LYS A 51 24.05 -18.98 -8.72
CA LYS A 51 24.37 -18.22 -9.92
C LYS A 51 24.26 -19.11 -11.17
N ASP A 52 24.26 -18.46 -12.32
CA ASP A 52 24.50 -19.01 -13.66
C ASP A 52 23.31 -19.70 -14.36
N LEU A 53 22.42 -18.89 -14.95
CA LEU A 53 21.80 -19.14 -16.27
C LEU A 53 21.56 -17.77 -16.97
N PRO A 54 21.65 -17.68 -18.33
CA PRO A 54 21.46 -16.42 -19.05
C PRO A 54 20.00 -16.24 -19.54
N ILE A 55 19.32 -15.24 -18.99
CA ILE A 55 17.92 -14.86 -19.32
C ILE A 55 16.91 -15.96 -18.95
N ASP A 56 16.73 -16.19 -17.64
CA ASP A 56 15.55 -16.90 -17.14
C ASP A 56 14.31 -16.00 -17.24
N LEU A 57 13.35 -16.43 -18.06
CA LEU A 57 11.94 -16.07 -17.84
C LEU A 57 11.50 -16.82 -16.58
N ILE A 58 11.60 -16.17 -15.42
CA ILE A 58 11.28 -16.81 -14.14
C ILE A 58 9.75 -16.99 -14.04
N GLN A 59 9.27 -18.13 -14.56
CA GLN A 59 7.96 -18.68 -14.25
C GLN A 59 8.02 -19.27 -12.84
N ASP A 60 8.21 -18.40 -11.85
CA ASP A 60 8.49 -18.79 -10.48
C ASP A 60 7.20 -18.85 -9.65
N ASP A 61 6.93 -20.01 -9.05
CA ASP A 61 5.88 -20.14 -8.04
C ASP A 61 6.17 -19.24 -6.81
N GLN A 62 7.43 -18.82 -6.63
CA GLN A 62 7.86 -17.82 -5.64
C GLN A 62 7.35 -16.39 -5.90
N ILE A 63 6.73 -16.09 -7.05
CA ILE A 63 6.14 -14.75 -7.29
C ILE A 63 5.14 -14.38 -6.19
N ASN A 64 4.46 -15.37 -5.60
CA ASN A 64 3.52 -15.20 -4.48
C ASN A 64 4.18 -14.79 -3.14
N ASN A 65 5.52 -14.81 -3.04
CA ASN A 65 6.25 -14.34 -1.86
C ASN A 65 6.62 -12.84 -1.92
N PHE A 66 6.33 -12.15 -3.02
CA PHE A 66 6.62 -10.74 -3.22
C PHE A 66 5.55 -9.82 -2.62
N LEU A 67 5.73 -9.52 -1.32
CA LEU A 67 4.95 -8.50 -0.62
C LEU A 67 5.69 -7.17 -0.65
N PHE A 68 5.01 -6.15 -1.16
CA PHE A 68 5.48 -4.77 -1.23
C PHE A 68 4.74 -3.89 -0.24
N LEU A 69 5.49 -3.11 0.53
CA LEU A 69 4.92 -2.12 1.43
C LEU A 69 5.11 -0.71 0.88
N MET A 70 4.00 0.01 0.82
CA MET A 70 3.93 1.45 0.58
C MET A 70 3.65 2.15 1.92
N PRO A 71 4.39 3.22 2.29
CA PRO A 71 3.97 4.09 3.36
C PRO A 71 2.79 4.95 2.90
N ILE A 72 1.82 5.14 3.79
CA ILE A 72 0.69 6.06 3.65
C ILE A 72 0.56 6.91 4.92
N LYS A 73 -0.21 7.99 4.85
CA LYS A 73 -0.50 8.87 5.99
C LYS A 73 -2.00 9.15 6.04
N LEU A 74 -2.71 8.60 7.02
CA LEU A 74 -4.18 8.73 7.17
C LEU A 74 -4.55 9.56 8.39
N GLY A 75 -5.67 10.27 8.31
CA GLY A 75 -6.31 10.97 9.42
C GLY A 75 -5.83 12.40 9.65
N THR A 76 -6.47 13.08 10.60
CA THR A 76 -6.06 14.39 11.12
C THR A 76 -5.97 14.31 12.65
N PRO A 77 -4.75 14.35 13.24
CA PRO A 77 -3.43 14.49 12.59
C PRO A 77 -3.03 13.25 11.75
N PRO A 78 -2.13 13.40 10.76
CA PRO A 78 -1.74 12.30 9.86
C PRO A 78 -0.87 11.25 10.58
N VAL A 79 -1.37 10.01 10.65
CA VAL A 79 -0.66 8.84 11.19
C VAL A 79 -0.07 8.02 10.05
N ARG A 80 1.23 7.70 10.13
CA ARG A 80 1.91 6.82 9.16
C ARG A 80 1.48 5.37 9.36
N ASN A 81 1.18 4.69 8.26
CA ASN A 81 0.97 3.25 8.19
C ASN A 81 1.76 2.68 7.00
N LEU A 82 2.27 1.46 7.11
CA LEU A 82 2.82 0.67 5.99
C LEU A 82 1.74 -0.32 5.55
N VAL A 83 1.36 -0.29 4.27
CA VAL A 83 0.30 -1.13 3.69
C VAL A 83 0.81 -1.93 2.50
N ALA A 84 0.28 -3.14 2.33
CA ALA A 84 0.54 -3.97 1.16
C ALA A 84 0.02 -3.29 -0.12
N VAL A 85 0.77 -3.38 -1.21
CA VAL A 85 0.29 -2.99 -2.55
C VAL A 85 -0.31 -4.22 -3.23
N ASP A 86 -1.57 -4.13 -3.67
CA ASP A 86 -2.28 -5.19 -4.38
C ASP A 86 -2.93 -4.65 -5.67
N THR A 87 -2.50 -5.16 -6.82
CA THR A 87 -3.02 -4.79 -8.14
C THR A 87 -4.22 -5.65 -8.58
N GLY A 88 -4.53 -6.74 -7.89
CA GLY A 88 -5.73 -7.55 -8.07
C GLY A 88 -6.93 -7.04 -7.27
N SER A 89 -6.70 -6.45 -6.10
CA SER A 89 -7.74 -5.83 -5.28
C SER A 89 -8.12 -4.41 -5.74
N THR A 90 -9.39 -4.05 -5.53
CA THR A 90 -9.93 -2.71 -5.83
C THR A 90 -10.02 -1.85 -4.58
N LEU A 91 -10.86 -2.22 -3.61
CA LEU A 91 -11.01 -1.49 -2.35
C LEU A 91 -9.71 -1.57 -1.52
N SER A 92 -9.27 -0.42 -1.00
CA SER A 92 -8.18 -0.33 -0.02
C SER A 92 -8.72 -0.42 1.40
N PHE A 93 -7.98 -1.03 2.33
CA PHE A 93 -8.37 -1.14 3.74
C PHE A 93 -7.19 -1.03 4.74
N VAL A 94 -7.52 -0.72 6.00
CA VAL A 94 -6.63 -0.85 7.17
C VAL A 94 -7.38 -1.45 8.35
N GLN A 95 -6.70 -2.10 9.30
CA GLN A 95 -7.36 -2.59 10.52
C GLN A 95 -7.73 -1.45 11.47
N CYS A 96 -8.87 -1.57 12.14
CA CYS A 96 -9.49 -0.53 12.95
C CYS A 96 -9.88 -0.98 14.36
N GLU A 97 -10.02 -0.02 15.28
CA GLU A 97 -10.58 -0.28 16.62
C GLU A 97 -12.12 -0.09 16.61
N PRO A 98 -12.93 -0.99 17.23
CA PRO A 98 -12.53 -2.23 17.89
C PRO A 98 -12.31 -3.38 16.89
N CYS A 99 -11.14 -4.00 16.97
CA CYS A 99 -10.83 -5.26 16.30
C CYS A 99 -11.52 -6.43 17.02
N LEU A 100 -12.11 -7.36 16.25
CA LEU A 100 -12.74 -8.60 16.74
C LEU A 100 -11.76 -9.78 16.63
N SER A 101 -11.15 -9.95 15.46
CA SER A 101 -10.09 -10.91 15.17
C SER A 101 -9.21 -10.31 14.08
N CYS A 102 -7.97 -9.93 14.38
CA CYS A 102 -7.06 -9.29 13.43
C CYS A 102 -5.60 -9.51 13.86
N HIS A 103 -4.64 -9.36 12.94
CA HIS A 103 -3.22 -9.65 13.20
C HIS A 103 -2.46 -8.51 13.90
N ASP A 104 -1.31 -8.85 14.48
CA ASP A 104 -0.38 -7.87 15.05
C ASP A 104 0.29 -7.04 13.94
N GLN A 105 0.05 -5.73 13.93
CA GLN A 105 0.71 -4.80 13.01
C GLN A 105 2.12 -4.42 13.45
N GLY A 106 2.55 -4.83 14.65
CA GLY A 106 3.85 -4.52 15.24
C GLY A 106 4.16 -3.02 15.30
N ARG A 107 4.94 -2.55 14.33
CA ARG A 107 5.29 -1.14 14.12
C ARG A 107 5.11 -0.70 12.66
N ALA A 108 4.36 -1.46 11.86
CA ALA A 108 3.92 -1.06 10.52
C ALA A 108 2.94 0.11 10.60
N GLY A 109 2.10 0.15 11.63
CA GLY A 109 1.08 1.17 11.86
C GLY A 109 0.62 1.21 13.31
N GLN A 110 -0.42 2.01 13.57
CA GLN A 110 -1.27 1.83 14.74
C GLN A 110 -2.66 1.42 14.25
N ILE A 111 -3.29 0.47 14.92
CA ILE A 111 -4.67 0.05 14.60
C ILE A 111 -5.57 1.30 14.62
N PHE A 112 -6.28 1.51 13.51
CA PHE A 112 -6.87 2.80 13.21
C PHE A 112 -8.13 3.06 14.04
N ALA A 113 -8.02 3.95 15.03
CA ALA A 113 -9.14 4.27 15.90
C ALA A 113 -9.95 5.42 15.31
N LEU A 114 -11.21 5.16 15.00
CA LEU A 114 -12.06 6.13 14.28
C LEU A 114 -12.27 7.43 15.07
N ASN A 115 -12.15 7.39 16.39
CA ASN A 115 -12.28 8.54 17.29
C ASN A 115 -10.97 9.33 17.53
N LYS A 116 -9.84 8.94 16.91
CA LYS A 116 -8.55 9.64 17.00
C LYS A 116 -8.27 10.57 15.81
N SER A 117 -9.20 10.66 14.85
CA SER A 117 -9.08 11.51 13.65
C SER A 117 -10.22 12.53 13.57
N GLU A 118 -9.87 13.81 13.41
CA GLU A 118 -10.83 14.92 13.30
C GLU A 118 -11.53 14.98 11.93
N SER A 119 -10.99 14.29 10.91
CA SER A 119 -11.50 14.30 9.54
C SER A 119 -12.24 13.02 9.11
N LEU A 120 -12.55 12.14 10.07
CA LEU A 120 -13.26 10.89 9.77
C LEU A 120 -14.74 11.10 9.43
N GLY A 121 -15.15 10.63 8.26
CA GLY A 121 -16.54 10.44 7.86
C GLY A 121 -16.99 8.98 7.97
N TYR A 122 -18.19 8.76 8.48
CA TYR A 122 -18.87 7.46 8.40
C TYR A 122 -19.70 7.39 7.11
N VAL A 123 -19.51 6.37 6.29
CA VAL A 123 -20.31 6.20 5.06
C VAL A 123 -21.69 5.64 5.39
N GLY A 124 -22.73 6.38 5.06
CA GLY A 124 -24.12 5.98 5.21
C GLY A 124 -24.59 4.98 4.15
N CYS A 125 -25.48 4.06 4.53
CA CYS A 125 -26.02 3.03 3.64
C CYS A 125 -26.87 3.58 2.46
N SER A 126 -27.25 4.86 2.54
CA SER A 126 -27.96 5.60 1.49
C SER A 126 -27.03 6.28 0.48
N GLU A 127 -25.72 6.33 0.73
CA GLU A 127 -24.74 6.97 -0.14
C GLU A 127 -24.35 6.09 -1.34
N GLU A 128 -24.01 6.74 -2.45
CA GLU A 128 -23.64 6.05 -3.68
C GLU A 128 -22.24 5.39 -3.60
N SER A 129 -21.34 5.98 -2.80
CA SER A 129 -20.07 5.38 -2.37
C SER A 129 -20.26 3.98 -1.79
N CYS A 130 -21.21 3.84 -0.86
CA CYS A 130 -21.57 2.57 -0.24
C CYS A 130 -22.07 1.54 -1.26
N ARG A 131 -23.02 1.96 -2.12
CA ARG A 131 -23.65 1.10 -3.12
C ARG A 131 -22.69 0.64 -4.19
N THR A 132 -21.79 1.52 -4.64
CA THR A 132 -20.78 1.22 -5.67
C THR A 132 -19.85 0.12 -5.18
N VAL A 133 -19.30 0.26 -3.96
CA VAL A 133 -18.44 -0.77 -3.35
C VAL A 133 -19.21 -2.08 -3.13
N GLN A 134 -20.43 -2.04 -2.59
CA GLN A 134 -21.22 -3.26 -2.36
C GLN A 134 -21.64 -3.96 -3.65
N SER A 135 -21.92 -3.21 -4.73
CA SER A 135 -22.19 -3.76 -6.06
C SER A 135 -20.96 -4.47 -6.64
N ALA A 136 -19.80 -3.80 -6.63
CA ALA A 136 -18.54 -4.37 -7.13
C ALA A 136 -18.10 -5.63 -6.35
N LEU A 137 -18.21 -5.60 -5.02
CA LEU A 137 -17.94 -6.75 -4.14
C LEU A 137 -19.09 -7.78 -4.09
N ARG A 138 -20.20 -7.55 -4.80
CA ARG A 138 -21.40 -8.42 -4.88
C ARG A 138 -22.07 -8.72 -3.52
N LEU A 139 -22.01 -7.77 -2.60
CA LEU A 139 -22.49 -7.89 -1.22
C LEU A 139 -23.96 -7.45 -1.09
N GLN A 140 -24.74 -8.21 -0.33
CA GLN A 140 -26.12 -7.87 0.03
C GLN A 140 -26.21 -7.56 1.53
N SER A 141 -25.96 -6.30 1.91
CA SER A 141 -25.97 -5.84 3.30
C SER A 141 -26.96 -4.68 3.50
N LYS A 142 -27.59 -4.63 4.68
CA LYS A 142 -28.41 -3.48 5.12
C LYS A 142 -27.61 -2.40 5.86
N ALA A 143 -26.35 -2.68 6.16
CA ALA A 143 -25.38 -1.77 6.76
C ALA A 143 -24.24 -1.49 5.78
N CYS A 144 -23.56 -0.34 5.89
CA CYS A 144 -22.45 0.02 5.01
C CYS A 144 -21.15 -0.73 5.37
N LEU A 145 -21.15 -2.02 5.05
CA LEU A 145 -20.07 -2.97 5.27
C LEU A 145 -19.43 -3.39 3.95
N TYR A 146 -18.17 -3.77 4.02
CA TYR A 146 -17.48 -4.52 2.97
C TYR A 146 -17.02 -5.87 3.51
N SER A 147 -16.76 -6.80 2.59
CA SER A 147 -16.15 -8.10 2.82
C SER A 147 -15.39 -8.46 1.54
N MET A 148 -14.15 -8.92 1.68
CA MET A 148 -13.28 -9.30 0.55
C MET A 148 -12.38 -10.48 0.91
N THR A 149 -11.98 -11.24 -0.10
CA THR A 149 -10.94 -12.29 -0.03
C THR A 149 -9.78 -11.90 -0.93
N PHE A 150 -8.54 -12.00 -0.43
CA PHE A 150 -7.32 -11.60 -1.14
C PHE A 150 -6.21 -12.61 -0.87
N GLY A 151 -5.25 -12.79 -1.79
CA GLY A 151 -4.14 -13.75 -1.65
C GLY A 151 -4.53 -15.25 -1.60
N GLY A 152 -5.82 -15.58 -1.63
CA GLY A 152 -6.34 -16.94 -1.50
C GLY A 152 -7.80 -16.94 -1.05
N ALA A 153 -8.37 -18.13 -0.85
CA ALA A 153 -9.76 -18.29 -0.40
C ALA A 153 -9.93 -18.27 1.14
N SER A 154 -8.82 -18.40 1.90
CA SER A 154 -8.81 -18.43 3.36
C SER A 154 -8.51 -17.07 4.01
N THR A 155 -7.89 -16.15 3.27
CA THR A 155 -7.48 -14.83 3.73
C THR A 155 -8.51 -13.77 3.36
N TYR A 156 -9.00 -13.01 4.34
CA TYR A 156 -10.13 -12.10 4.18
C TYR A 156 -10.04 -10.85 5.07
N SER A 157 -10.86 -9.85 4.72
CA SER A 157 -11.04 -8.62 5.47
C SER A 157 -12.52 -8.20 5.43
N VAL A 158 -13.09 -7.91 6.59
CA VAL A 158 -14.50 -7.51 6.79
C VAL A 158 -14.55 -6.29 7.69
N GLY A 159 -15.33 -5.28 7.31
CA GLY A 159 -15.40 -4.06 8.08
C GLY A 159 -16.42 -3.05 7.59
N LYS A 160 -16.29 -1.81 8.07
CA LYS A 160 -17.13 -0.68 7.67
C LYS A 160 -16.46 0.14 6.57
N LEU A 161 -17.25 0.80 5.73
CA LEU A 161 -16.72 1.84 4.86
C LEU A 161 -16.69 3.18 5.60
N VAL A 162 -15.55 3.86 5.50
CA VAL A 162 -15.30 5.19 6.10
C VAL A 162 -14.58 6.07 5.08
N THR A 163 -14.66 7.38 5.26
CA THR A 163 -13.78 8.35 4.61
C THR A 163 -12.87 9.00 5.63
N ASP A 164 -11.65 9.35 5.24
CA ASP A 164 -10.79 10.25 6.02
C ASP A 164 -9.79 10.97 5.10
N ARG A 165 -8.99 11.88 5.66
CA ARG A 165 -7.95 12.60 4.94
C ARG A 165 -6.71 11.72 4.74
N LEU A 166 -6.45 11.32 3.50
CA LEU A 166 -5.13 10.83 3.08
C LEU A 166 -4.21 12.03 2.81
N ALA A 167 -2.98 11.99 3.34
CA ALA A 167 -1.95 13.01 3.14
C ALA A 167 -0.80 12.48 2.27
N ILE A 168 -0.38 13.27 1.27
CA ILE A 168 0.61 12.87 0.27
C ILE A 168 1.71 13.94 0.22
N GLY A 169 2.94 13.58 0.59
CA GLY A 169 4.09 14.51 0.58
C GLY A 169 4.81 14.61 1.94
N GLN A 170 5.55 15.71 2.11
CA GLN A 170 6.39 15.98 3.29
C GLN A 170 5.78 17.09 4.16
N ASN A 171 5.43 16.74 5.41
CA ASN A 171 4.91 17.66 6.42
C ASN A 171 3.78 18.57 5.89
N ASN A 172 3.86 19.89 6.10
CA ASN A 172 2.84 20.86 5.66
C ASN A 172 2.93 21.22 4.16
N SER A 173 3.75 20.52 3.38
CA SER A 173 3.95 20.70 1.95
C SER A 173 3.62 19.41 1.20
N GLY A 174 2.40 19.34 0.66
CA GLY A 174 1.89 18.16 -0.03
C GLY A 174 0.43 18.31 -0.47
N TYR A 175 -0.09 17.28 -1.13
CA TYR A 175 -1.50 17.15 -1.47
C TYR A 175 -2.27 16.41 -0.38
N THR A 176 -3.60 16.57 -0.39
CA THR A 176 -4.52 15.81 0.45
C THR A 176 -5.71 15.31 -0.36
N VAL A 177 -6.13 14.07 -0.12
CA VAL A 177 -7.45 13.57 -0.54
C VAL A 177 -8.33 13.62 0.71
N PRO A 178 -9.21 14.62 0.89
CA PRO A 178 -9.88 14.88 2.17
C PRO A 178 -10.96 13.86 2.52
N ASN A 179 -11.54 13.20 1.52
CA ASN A 179 -12.57 12.17 1.67
C ASN A 179 -12.10 10.85 1.04
N PHE A 180 -10.88 10.42 1.33
CA PHE A 180 -10.36 9.15 0.85
C PHE A 180 -11.18 8.01 1.45
N LEU A 181 -11.86 7.25 0.60
CA LEU A 181 -12.75 6.14 0.94
C LEU A 181 -11.94 4.84 1.11
N PHE A 182 -12.09 4.20 2.27
CA PHE A 182 -11.42 2.93 2.55
C PHE A 182 -12.24 2.00 3.46
N GLY A 183 -11.85 0.73 3.45
CA GLY A 183 -12.30 -0.28 4.39
C GLY A 183 -11.65 -0.12 5.76
N CYS A 184 -12.45 0.09 6.78
CA CYS A 184 -12.05 0.09 8.17
C CYS A 184 -12.29 -1.32 8.72
N SER A 185 -11.28 -2.20 8.61
CA SER A 185 -11.40 -3.63 8.93
C SER A 185 -11.58 -3.87 10.41
N LEU A 186 -12.58 -4.64 10.78
CA LEU A 186 -12.87 -5.03 12.16
C LEU A 186 -12.63 -6.53 12.38
N ASP A 187 -12.48 -7.30 11.29
CA ASP A 187 -12.23 -8.74 11.28
C ASP A 187 -11.36 -9.07 10.06
N THR A 188 -10.16 -9.60 10.27
CA THR A 188 -9.12 -9.81 9.26
C THR A 188 -8.37 -11.12 9.54
N GLU A 189 -8.64 -12.16 8.76
CA GLU A 189 -7.80 -13.35 8.75
C GLU A 189 -6.65 -13.13 7.76
N TYR A 190 -5.49 -12.70 8.28
CA TYR A 190 -4.27 -12.54 7.52
C TYR A 190 -3.06 -12.83 8.42
N HIS A 191 -2.05 -13.52 7.89
CA HIS A 191 -0.88 -13.97 8.68
C HIS A 191 0.38 -13.16 8.33
N GLN A 192 0.23 -11.84 8.23
CA GLN A 192 1.32 -10.89 7.99
C GLN A 192 1.28 -9.77 9.05
N HIS A 193 1.99 -8.65 8.83
CA HIS A 193 2.25 -7.65 9.90
C HIS A 193 2.06 -6.18 9.45
N GLU A 194 1.62 -5.95 8.23
CA GLU A 194 1.29 -4.64 7.67
C GLU A 194 -0.04 -4.10 8.21
N ALA A 195 -0.26 -2.79 8.07
CA ALA A 195 -1.45 -2.13 8.60
C ALA A 195 -2.75 -2.45 7.83
N GLY A 196 -2.62 -2.96 6.60
CA GLY A 196 -3.72 -3.25 5.68
C GLY A 196 -3.23 -3.42 4.24
N VAL A 197 -4.16 -3.46 3.28
CA VAL A 197 -3.89 -3.68 1.85
C VAL A 197 -4.50 -2.53 1.04
N PHE A 198 -3.73 -1.97 0.10
CA PHE A 198 -4.16 -0.88 -0.77
C PHE A 198 -4.34 -1.40 -2.21
N GLY A 199 -5.57 -1.27 -2.72
CA GLY A 199 -6.02 -1.82 -3.99
C GLY A 199 -5.83 -0.86 -5.17
N PHE A 200 -5.24 -1.36 -6.25
CA PHE A 200 -4.89 -0.63 -7.46
C PHE A 200 -5.72 -1.03 -8.70
N GLY A 201 -6.75 -1.87 -8.54
CA GLY A 201 -7.68 -2.23 -9.62
C GLY A 201 -8.48 -1.03 -10.18
N ALA A 202 -9.21 -1.22 -11.28
CA ALA A 202 -9.79 -0.12 -12.06
C ALA A 202 -11.16 0.46 -11.57
N GLU A 203 -11.58 0.17 -10.34
CA GLU A 203 -12.84 0.71 -9.77
C GLU A 203 -12.68 2.14 -9.26
N SER A 204 -13.76 2.93 -9.30
CA SER A 204 -13.76 4.36 -8.92
C SER A 204 -13.39 4.64 -7.45
N PHE A 205 -13.44 3.62 -6.59
CA PHE A 205 -13.05 3.67 -5.19
C PHE A 205 -11.67 3.04 -4.90
N SER A 206 -10.95 2.57 -5.92
CA SER A 206 -9.56 2.12 -5.76
C SER A 206 -8.62 3.27 -5.40
N PHE A 207 -7.46 2.95 -4.82
CA PHE A 207 -6.49 3.97 -4.41
C PHE A 207 -6.10 4.88 -5.58
N PHE A 208 -5.72 4.29 -6.72
CA PHE A 208 -5.31 5.04 -7.90
C PHE A 208 -6.38 6.02 -8.39
N GLU A 209 -7.61 5.53 -8.56
CA GLU A 209 -8.73 6.29 -9.10
C GLU A 209 -9.16 7.45 -8.19
N GLN A 210 -9.00 7.31 -6.87
CA GLN A 210 -9.20 8.40 -5.91
C GLN A 210 -8.09 9.47 -5.93
N LEU A 211 -6.87 9.13 -6.39
CA LEU A 211 -5.74 10.05 -6.49
C LEU A 211 -5.63 10.72 -7.87
N ALA A 212 -6.15 10.10 -8.93
CA ALA A 212 -6.15 10.63 -10.29
C ALA A 212 -6.64 12.09 -10.42
N PRO A 213 -7.64 12.59 -9.67
CA PRO A 213 -8.05 14.00 -9.71
C PRO A 213 -6.99 15.00 -9.24
N LEU A 214 -5.98 14.58 -8.46
CA LEU A 214 -4.87 15.44 -8.03
C LEU A 214 -3.82 15.63 -9.13
N VAL A 215 -3.59 14.59 -9.94
CA VAL A 215 -2.58 14.58 -11.02
C VAL A 215 -3.17 14.90 -12.39
N GLY A 216 -4.49 14.79 -12.58
CA GLY A 216 -5.14 15.07 -13.86
C GLY A 216 -4.87 14.03 -14.96
N TYR A 217 -4.25 12.90 -14.63
CA TYR A 217 -3.94 11.80 -15.55
C TYR A 217 -4.33 10.44 -14.95
N LYS A 218 -4.48 9.43 -15.81
CA LYS A 218 -4.91 8.07 -15.45
C LYS A 218 -3.96 6.99 -15.93
N ALA A 219 -2.72 7.03 -15.43
CA ALA A 219 -1.82 5.89 -15.42
C ALA A 219 -0.95 5.91 -14.17
N PHE A 220 -0.48 4.73 -13.76
CA PHE A 220 0.65 4.58 -12.85
C PHE A 220 1.68 3.64 -13.48
N SER A 221 2.91 3.71 -13.02
CA SER A 221 3.88 2.64 -13.24
C SER A 221 4.50 2.23 -11.91
N TYR A 222 4.93 0.97 -11.85
CA TYR A 222 5.76 0.45 -10.79
C TYR A 222 6.85 -0.42 -11.42
N CYS A 223 8.05 -0.36 -10.87
CA CYS A 223 9.17 -1.21 -11.25
C CYS A 223 9.45 -2.23 -10.15
N TRP A 224 9.97 -3.40 -10.51
CA TRP A 224 10.18 -4.52 -9.59
C TRP A 224 11.67 -4.76 -9.29
N PRO A 225 12.16 -4.39 -8.08
CA PRO A 225 13.53 -4.64 -7.67
C PRO A 225 13.85 -6.13 -7.63
N SER A 226 14.93 -6.48 -8.32
CA SER A 226 15.33 -7.86 -8.59
C SER A 226 16.16 -8.51 -7.46
N ASP A 227 16.69 -7.74 -6.49
CA ASP A 227 17.20 -8.26 -5.21
C ASP A 227 16.53 -7.54 -4.03
N LYS A 228 15.94 -8.34 -3.13
CA LYS A 228 15.34 -8.00 -1.82
C LYS A 228 16.18 -7.08 -0.91
N ARG A 229 17.48 -6.94 -1.19
CA ARG A 229 18.45 -6.14 -0.42
C ARG A 229 19.09 -5.00 -1.23
N GLN A 230 18.74 -4.88 -2.52
CA GLN A 230 19.33 -3.91 -3.44
C GLN A 230 18.37 -2.77 -3.81
N ASP A 231 17.11 -2.81 -3.34
CA ASP A 231 16.35 -1.61 -2.93
C ASP A 231 17.27 -0.70 -2.09
N THR A 232 17.77 0.39 -2.67
CA THR A 232 19.04 0.93 -2.17
C THR A 232 18.95 1.68 -0.84
N CYS A 233 20.08 1.70 -0.12
CA CYS A 233 20.39 2.77 0.83
C CYS A 233 20.06 4.14 0.21
N PRO A 234 19.61 5.15 1.00
CA PRO A 234 18.67 6.21 0.57
C PRO A 234 19.21 7.30 -0.39
N LEU A 235 20.06 6.96 -1.36
CA LEU A 235 20.77 7.87 -2.26
C LEU A 235 20.98 7.37 -3.71
N GLY A 236 20.43 6.24 -4.18
CA GLY A 236 20.50 5.93 -5.62
C GLY A 236 19.93 4.58 -6.10
N SER A 237 18.77 4.64 -6.77
CA SER A 237 17.83 3.54 -7.11
C SER A 237 16.84 3.22 -5.98
N THR A 238 15.85 4.10 -5.87
CA THR A 238 14.61 3.90 -5.10
C THR A 238 13.62 3.14 -5.97
N THR A 239 13.00 2.09 -5.46
CA THR A 239 11.81 1.52 -6.09
C THR A 239 10.63 2.44 -5.84
N VAL A 240 10.02 2.93 -6.91
CA VAL A 240 8.95 3.93 -6.87
C VAL A 240 7.72 3.40 -7.59
N LEU A 241 6.58 3.51 -6.91
CA LEU A 241 5.27 3.58 -7.55
C LEU A 241 5.05 5.03 -7.96
N ALA A 242 5.00 5.29 -9.27
CA ALA A 242 4.86 6.64 -9.82
C ALA A 242 3.46 6.83 -10.41
N LEU A 243 2.68 7.76 -9.85
CA LEU A 243 1.42 8.22 -10.41
C LEU A 243 1.73 9.37 -11.36
N LEU A 244 1.96 9.05 -12.62
CA LEU A 244 2.65 9.92 -13.56
C LEU A 244 1.69 10.81 -14.35
N LEU A 245 2.13 12.04 -14.63
CA LEU A 245 1.43 13.00 -15.50
C LEU A 245 1.75 12.79 -17.01
N THR A 246 2.79 12.01 -17.31
CA THR A 246 3.22 11.61 -18.66
C THR A 246 3.81 10.19 -18.60
N PRO A 247 3.94 9.43 -19.69
CA PRO A 247 4.62 8.13 -19.65
C PRO A 247 6.15 8.28 -19.74
N PRO A 248 6.91 7.94 -18.69
CA PRO A 248 8.22 7.34 -18.93
C PRO A 248 8.55 6.13 -18.05
N CYS A 249 8.90 5.02 -18.70
CA CYS A 249 9.96 4.13 -18.22
C CYS A 249 11.00 3.97 -19.34
N SER A 250 11.96 4.90 -19.41
CA SER A 250 13.19 4.63 -20.15
C SER A 250 13.99 3.60 -19.36
N ARG A 251 14.25 2.44 -19.96
CA ARG A 251 14.85 1.28 -19.28
C ARG A 251 16.17 1.65 -18.60
N ARG A 252 16.21 1.61 -17.27
CA ARG A 252 17.42 1.21 -16.55
C ARG A 252 17.55 -0.31 -16.67
N THR A 253 18.77 -0.82 -16.60
CA THR A 253 19.14 -2.08 -17.27
C THR A 253 18.62 -3.35 -16.61
N ASP A 254 18.15 -3.29 -15.37
CA ASP A 254 17.98 -4.44 -14.48
C ASP A 254 16.61 -4.50 -13.76
N ASP A 255 15.70 -3.56 -14.09
CA ASP A 255 14.37 -3.42 -13.50
C ASP A 255 13.25 -3.84 -14.50
N GLN A 256 12.28 -4.64 -14.05
CA GLN A 256 11.03 -4.86 -14.81
C GLN A 256 9.97 -3.86 -14.38
N CYS A 257 9.41 -3.07 -15.30
CA CYS A 257 8.33 -2.13 -14.99
C CYS A 257 7.05 -2.50 -15.72
N MET A 258 5.90 -2.38 -15.04
CA MET A 258 4.56 -2.60 -15.62
C MET A 258 3.81 -1.27 -15.84
N HIS A 259 2.76 -1.35 -16.66
CA HIS A 259 1.89 -0.28 -17.13
C HIS A 259 0.42 -0.71 -17.03
#